data_AF-A0A653CQF9-F1
#
_entry.id   AF-A0A653CQF9-F1
#
_cell.length_a   1.000
_cell.length_b   1.000
_cell.length_c   1.000
_cell.angle_alpha   90.00
_cell.angle_beta   90.00
_cell.angle_gamma   90.00
#
_symmetry.space_group_name_H-M   'P 1'
#
loop_
_entity.id
_entity.type
_entity.pdbx_description
1 polymer ?
#
loop_
_entity_poly.entity_id
_entity_poly.type
_entity_poly.pdbx_seq_one_letter_code
_entity_poly.pdbx_strand_id
1 'polypeptide(L)' 'MPLIPETIIAMLAVVRIGAVHSVVFGGFAACELCARIQHAEPKVIIAASCGIEPTKVVK' A
#
# COMPACT_ATOMS: atom_id res chain seq x y z
N MET A 1 -0.12 2.05 1.96
CA MET A 1 -0.42 2.35 3.39
C MET A 1 0.87 2.80 4.05
N PRO A 2 0.83 3.73 5.02
CA PRO A 2 2.00 4.15 5.79
C PRO A 2 2.45 3.05 6.77
N LEU A 3 3.52 3.33 7.52
CA LEU A 3 4.05 2.42 8.54
C LEU A 3 3.18 2.46 9.80
N ILE A 4 2.03 1.79 9.74
CA ILE A 4 1.04 1.67 10.82
C ILE A 4 0.69 0.19 11.06
N PRO A 5 0.20 -0.20 12.26
CA PRO A 5 -0.12 -1.60 12.57
C PRO A 5 -1.08 -2.27 11.58
N GLU A 6 -2.04 -1.52 11.06
CA GLU A 6 -3.05 -1.96 10.09
C GLU A 6 -2.41 -2.51 8.80
N THR A 7 -1.23 -2.01 8.42
CA THR A 7 -0.51 -2.50 7.24
C THR A 7 -0.11 -3.97 7.41
N ILE A 8 0.43 -4.33 8.58
CA ILE A 8 0.81 -5.73 8.88
C ILE A 8 -0.44 -6.60 9.01
N ILE A 9 -1.48 -6.09 9.66
CA ILE A 9 -2.77 -6.80 9.78
C ILE A 9 -3.34 -7.11 8.40
N ALA A 10 -3.35 -6.15 7.48
CA ALA A 10 -3.81 -6.33 6.10
C ALA A 10 -2.96 -7.38 5.35
N MET A 11 -1.64 -7.33 5.45
CA MET A 11 -0.75 -8.32 4.81
C MET A 11 -1.04 -9.74 5.32
N LEU A 12 -1.17 -9.92 6.63
CA LEU A 12 -1.48 -11.22 7.24
C LEU A 12 -2.91 -11.69 6.90
N ALA A 13 -3.88 -10.78 6.81
CA ALA A 13 -5.25 -11.11 6.42
C ALA A 13 -5.31 -11.61 4.96
N VAL A 14 -4.57 -10.97 4.04
CA VAL A 14 -4.46 -11.42 2.64
C VAL A 14 -3.83 -12.81 2.56
N VAL A 15 -2.76 -13.05 3.33
CA VAL A 15 -2.12 -14.38 3.40
C VAL A 15 -3.06 -15.43 4.00
N ARG A 16 -3.85 -15.06 5.01
CA ARG A 16 -4.80 -15.97 5.67
C ARG A 16 -5.85 -16.54 4.73
N ILE A 17 -6.26 -15.77 3.71
CA ILE A 17 -7.22 -16.23 2.69
C ILE A 17 -6.54 -16.88 1.47
N GLY A 18 -5.22 -17.10 1.51
CA GLY A 18 -4.45 -17.70 0.43
C GLY A 18 -4.23 -16.79 -0.79
N ALA A 19 -4.45 -15.48 -0.64
CA ALA A 19 -4.23 -14.52 -1.71
C ALA A 19 -2.80 -13.94 -1.67
N VAL A 20 -2.37 -13.37 -2.79
CA VAL A 20 -1.07 -12.69 -2.92
C VAL A 20 -1.29 -11.18 -2.78
N HIS A 21 -0.59 -10.53 -1.85
CA HIS A 21 -0.55 -9.08 -1.77
C HIS A 21 0.59 -8.51 -2.62
N SER A 22 0.28 -7.51 -3.44
CA SER A 22 1.28 -6.67 -4.11
C SER A 22 1.47 -5.38 -3.31
N VAL A 23 2.49 -5.34 -2.45
CA VAL A 23 2.75 -4.21 -1.57
C VAL A 23 3.56 -3.15 -2.31
N VAL A 24 3.09 -1.91 -2.27
CA VAL A 24 3.70 -0.76 -2.95
C VAL A 24 4.18 0.26 -1.94
N PHE A 25 5.41 0.77 -2.11
CA PHE A 25 5.95 1.82 -1.26
C PHE A 25 5.19 3.13 -1.44
N GLY A 26 4.79 3.76 -0.34
CA GLY A 26 3.96 4.96 -0.34
C GLY A 26 4.63 6.23 -0.87
N GLY A 27 5.96 6.23 -1.00
CA GLY A 27 6.72 7.36 -1.56
C GLY A 27 6.88 7.33 -3.08
N PHE A 28 6.27 6.36 -3.79
CA PHE A 28 6.22 6.40 -5.24
C PHE A 28 5.25 7.47 -5.75
N ALA A 29 5.57 8.08 -6.89
CA ALA A 29 4.63 8.99 -7.53
C ALA A 29 3.48 8.21 -8.18
N ALA A 30 2.44 8.95 -8.59
CA ALA A 30 1.18 8.38 -9.04
C ALA A 30 1.36 7.46 -10.27
N CYS A 31 2.28 7.79 -11.18
CA CYS A 31 2.55 7.00 -12.38
C CYS A 31 3.14 5.62 -12.03
N GLU A 32 4.07 5.56 -11.09
CA GLU A 32 4.71 4.32 -10.63
C GLU A 32 3.74 3.44 -9.85
N LEU A 33 2.79 4.04 -9.13
CA LEU A 33 1.68 3.32 -8.52
C LEU A 33 0.74 2.76 -9.59
N CYS A 34 0.37 3.58 -10.57
CA CYS A 34 -0.49 3.18 -11.69
C CYS A 34 0.10 1.99 -12.45
N ALA A 35 1.39 2.04 -12.80
CA ALA A 35 2.06 0.96 -13.51
C ALA A 35 1.98 -0.38 -12.75
N ARG A 36 2.08 -0.35 -11.42
CA ARG A 36 1.96 -1.55 -10.57
C ARG A 36 0.53 -2.09 -10.51
N ILE A 37 -0.46 -1.20 -10.45
CA ILE A 37 -1.87 -1.59 -10.48
C ILE A 37 -2.22 -2.23 -11.83
N GLN A 38 -1.78 -1.62 -12.93
CA GLN A 38 -2.01 -2.15 -14.28
C GLN A 38 -1.33 -3.52 -14.49
N HIS A 39 -0.12 -3.70 -13.95
CA HIS A 39 0.57 -4.99 -14.06
C HIS A 39 -0.04 -6.09 -13.17
N ALA A 40 -0.48 -5.76 -11.96
CA ALA A 40 -0.99 -6.75 -11.01
C ALA A 40 -2.48 -7.05 -11.14
N GLU A 41 -3.23 -6.20 -11.86
CA GLU A 41 -4.70 -6.27 -12.05
C GLU A 41 -5.47 -6.67 -10.77
N PRO A 42 -5.28 -5.94 -9.65
CA PRO A 42 -5.86 -6.33 -8.38
C PRO A 42 -7.38 -6.13 -8.37
N LYS A 43 -8.11 -7.06 -7.76
CA LYS A 43 -9.56 -6.91 -7.52
C LYS A 43 -9.89 -5.93 -6.40
N VAL A 44 -8.95 -5.72 -5.47
CA VAL A 44 -9.13 -4.89 -4.27
C VAL A 44 -7.84 -4.12 -3.97
N ILE A 45 -7.97 -2.87 -3.55
CA ILE A 45 -6.86 -2.02 -3.08
C ILE A 45 -7.11 -1.65 -1.63
N ILE A 46 -6.08 -1.82 -0.79
CA ILE A 46 -6.09 -1.38 0.62
C ILE A 46 -5.18 -0.15 0.73
N ALA A 47 -5.76 0.98 1.15
CA ALA A 47 -5.08 2.26 1.26
C ALA A 47 -5.38 2.95 2.59
N ALA A 48 -4.58 3.95 2.93
CA ALA A 48 -4.87 4.88 4.03
C ALA A 48 -5.19 6.25 3.43
N SER A 49 -5.91 7.09 4.18
CA SER A 49 -6.24 8.45 3.76
C SER A 49 -5.00 9.32 3.56
N CYS A 50 -4.00 9.18 4.44
CA CYS A 50 -2.72 9.89 4.38
C CYS A 50 -1.63 9.12 5.13
N GLY A 51 -0.37 9.50 4.90
CA GLY A 51 0.77 9.15 5.75
C GLY A 51 1.24 10.39 6.51
N ILE A 52 1.71 10.21 7.74
CA ILE A 52 2.25 11.29 8.57
C ILE A 52 3.75 11.04 8.76
N GLU A 53 4.57 11.98 8.29
CA GLU A 53 6.03 11.97 8.50
C GLU A 53 6.36 12.92 9.65
N PRO A 54 6.66 12.41 10.86
CA PRO A 54 6.73 13.24 12.08
C PRO A 54 7.89 14.24 12.07
N THR A 55 8.93 13.99 11.29
CA THR A 55 10.16 14.80 11.27
C THR A 55 10.35 15.59 9.98
N LYS A 56 9.47 15.41 8.98
CA LYS A 56 9.67 15.97 7.64
C LYS A 56 8.36 16.45 7.04
N VAL A 57 8.31 17.72 6.67
CA VAL A 57 7.24 18.25 5.83
C VAL A 57 7.55 17.94 4.37
N VAL A 58 6.72 17.10 3.75
CA VAL A 58 6.77 16.84 2.31
C VAL A 58 5.98 17.95 1.62
N LYS A 59 6.66 18.75 0.78
CA LYS A 59 6.06 19.82 -0.04
C LYS A 59 5.67 19.29 -1.41
#